data_AF-A0A0A9WU79-F1
#
_entry.id   AF-A0A0A9WU79-F1
#
_cell.length_a   1.000
_cell.length_b   1.000
_cell.length_c   1.000
_cell.angle_alpha   90.00
_cell.angle_beta   90.00
_cell.angle_gamma   90.00
#
_symmetry.space_group_name_H-M   'P 1'
#
loop_
_entity.id
_entity.type
_entity.pdbx_description
1 polymer ?
#
loop_
_entity_poly.entity_id
_entity_poly.type
_entity_poly.pdbx_seq_one_letter_code
_entity_poly.pdbx_strand_id
1 'polypeptide(L)'
;MVWVSKVANSSSGTVSAKVSWNGRPNVKYVVSWRDLETSDGVLNTDIVQTASSIELTDLIYKKTYSVRITEKTKGKKGPKRTGKTMFVADPECKKVKRNEC
;
A
#
# COMPACT_ATOMS: atom_id res chain seq x y z
N MET A 1 -6.35 3.25 -10.39
CA MET A 1 -7.02 2.50 -9.30
C MET A 1 -5.94 1.75 -8.53
N VAL A 2 -6.02 1.69 -7.21
CA VAL A 2 -5.08 1.00 -6.31
C VAL A 2 -5.91 0.07 -5.42
N TRP A 3 -5.47 -1.16 -5.22
CA TRP A 3 -6.17 -2.16 -4.43
C TRP A 3 -5.20 -3.13 -3.76
N VAL A 4 -5.64 -3.73 -2.66
CA VAL A 4 -4.90 -4.78 -1.97
C VAL A 4 -5.38 -6.13 -2.49
N SER A 5 -4.44 -6.91 -3.01
CA SER A 5 -4.71 -8.18 -3.68
C SER A 5 -4.67 -9.37 -2.71
N LYS A 6 -3.84 -9.30 -1.66
CA LYS A 6 -3.68 -10.35 -0.66
C LYS A 6 -3.15 -9.79 0.64
N VAL A 7 -3.60 -10.33 1.77
CA VAL A 7 -3.02 -10.11 3.10
C VAL A 7 -2.68 -11.49 3.66
N ALA A 8 -1.49 -11.69 4.19
CA ALA A 8 -0.99 -12.97 4.68
C ALA A 8 -0.20 -12.77 5.96
N ASN A 9 -0.17 -13.78 6.84
CA ASN A 9 0.77 -13.78 7.95
C ASN A 9 2.18 -14.05 7.44
N SER A 10 3.13 -13.28 7.95
CA SER A 10 4.55 -13.53 7.80
C SER A 10 5.05 -14.41 8.95
N SER A 11 6.11 -15.17 8.70
CA SER A 11 6.66 -16.17 9.62
C SER A 11 7.13 -15.60 10.97
N SER A 12 7.29 -14.27 11.08
CA SER A 12 7.85 -13.58 12.25
C SER A 12 6.79 -12.89 13.14
N GLY A 13 5.51 -13.31 13.05
CA GLY A 13 4.41 -12.68 13.83
C GLY A 13 3.97 -11.31 13.29
N THR A 14 4.48 -10.92 12.13
CA THR A 14 4.05 -9.75 11.36
C THR A 14 3.10 -10.16 10.24
N VAL A 15 2.45 -9.20 9.62
CA VAL A 15 1.56 -9.38 8.47
C VAL A 15 2.24 -8.83 7.23
N SER A 16 1.98 -9.46 6.09
CA SER A 16 2.34 -8.96 4.77
C SER A 16 1.11 -8.68 3.93
N ALA A 17 1.17 -7.66 3.08
CA ALA A 17 0.08 -7.30 2.19
C ALA A 17 0.59 -6.98 0.79
N LYS A 18 -0.02 -7.60 -0.21
CA LYS A 18 0.27 -7.34 -1.61
C LYS A 18 -0.63 -6.23 -2.14
N VAL A 19 -0.03 -5.09 -2.49
CA VAL A 19 -0.72 -3.94 -3.05
C VAL A 19 -0.45 -3.87 -4.54
N SER A 20 -1.49 -3.72 -5.35
CA SER A 20 -1.41 -3.61 -6.80
C SER A 20 -2.10 -2.33 -7.28
N TRP A 21 -1.61 -1.76 -8.37
CA TRP A 21 -2.16 -0.55 -8.96
C TRP A 21 -2.08 -0.59 -10.47
N ASN A 22 -2.90 0.22 -11.12
CA ASN A 22 -2.80 0.38 -12.57
C ASN A 22 -1.63 1.32 -12.93
N GLY A 23 -0.43 0.75 -13.08
CA GLY A 23 0.77 1.46 -13.49
C GLY A 23 0.95 1.50 -15.01
N ARG A 24 1.77 2.43 -15.49
CA ARG A 24 2.20 2.57 -16.88
C ARG A 24 3.60 1.97 -17.03
N PRO A 25 3.92 1.37 -18.19
CA PRO A 25 5.28 0.91 -18.46
C PRO A 25 6.26 2.10 -18.43
N ASN A 26 7.47 1.86 -17.93
CA ASN A 26 8.55 2.87 -17.81
C ASN A 26 8.27 4.07 -16.89
N VAL A 27 7.22 4.00 -16.06
CA VAL A 27 6.94 5.02 -15.03
C VAL A 27 7.39 4.53 -13.67
N LYS A 28 8.08 5.39 -12.92
CA LYS A 28 8.45 5.12 -11.53
C LYS A 28 7.29 5.52 -10.62
N TYR A 29 6.96 4.68 -9.67
CA TYR A 29 5.94 4.94 -8.66
C TYR A 29 6.60 5.03 -7.29
N VAL A 30 6.21 6.03 -6.51
CA VAL A 30 6.52 6.11 -5.08
C VAL A 30 5.35 5.49 -4.33
N VAL A 31 5.60 4.39 -3.64
CA VAL A 31 4.63 3.80 -2.72
C VAL A 31 5.01 4.26 -1.32
N SER A 32 4.04 4.85 -0.62
CA SER A 32 4.16 5.25 0.78
C SER A 32 2.98 4.66 1.54
N TRP A 33 3.21 4.10 2.72
CA TRP A 33 2.13 3.65 3.59
C TRP A 33 2.35 4.14 5.01
N ARG A 34 1.24 4.31 5.72
CA ARG A 34 1.23 4.71 7.13
C ARG A 34 0.18 3.92 7.87
N ASP A 35 0.44 3.63 9.13
CA ASP A 35 -0.61 3.19 10.05
C ASP A 35 -1.57 4.36 10.32
N LEU A 36 -2.86 4.06 10.49
CA LEU A 36 -3.89 5.05 10.82
C LEU A 36 -4.22 5.07 12.31
N GLU A 37 -3.84 4.03 13.05
CA GLU A 37 -4.10 3.96 14.48
C GLU A 37 -3.00 4.63 15.30
N THR A 38 -1.76 4.66 14.81
CA THR A 38 -0.70 5.52 15.33
C THR A 38 -0.73 6.86 14.61
N SER A 39 -1.16 7.89 15.33
CA SER A 39 -1.13 9.30 14.88
C SER A 39 0.29 9.83 14.60
N ASP A 40 1.33 9.09 15.03
CA ASP A 40 2.73 9.32 14.69
C ASP A 40 2.99 8.83 13.26
N GLY A 41 2.79 9.73 12.30
CA GLY A 41 2.76 9.48 10.87
C GLY A 41 4.08 9.01 10.26
N VAL A 42 4.53 7.81 10.59
CA VAL A 42 5.67 7.17 9.92
C VAL A 42 5.20 6.75 8.52
N LEU A 43 5.65 7.50 7.50
CA LEU A 43 5.68 7.03 6.12
C LEU A 43 6.73 5.92 6.07
N ASN A 44 6.32 4.67 6.33
CA ASN A 44 7.27 3.60 6.64
C ASN A 44 8.32 3.35 5.55
N THR A 45 8.01 3.59 4.28
CA THR A 45 9.02 3.58 3.21
C THR A 45 8.48 4.25 1.96
N ASP A 46 9.32 5.00 1.25
CA ASP A 46 9.07 5.46 -0.12
C ASP A 46 9.76 4.53 -1.11
N ILE A 47 9.06 3.48 -1.56
CA ILE A 47 9.64 2.52 -2.49
C ILE A 47 9.45 3.02 -3.92
N VAL A 48 10.55 3.18 -4.65
CA VAL A 48 10.55 3.62 -6.05
C VAL A 48 10.69 2.41 -6.96
N GLN A 49 9.58 2.00 -7.58
CA GLN A 49 9.57 0.84 -8.47
C GLN A 49 8.87 1.12 -9.80
N THR A 50 9.27 0.38 -10.83
CA THR A 50 8.63 0.37 -12.15
C THR A 50 7.52 -0.68 -12.24
N ALA A 51 7.46 -1.61 -11.27
CA ALA A 51 6.42 -2.62 -11.19
C ALA A 51 5.10 -2.02 -10.69
N SER A 52 3.98 -2.61 -11.12
CA SER A 52 2.61 -2.21 -10.78
C SER A 52 2.06 -2.92 -9.52
N SER A 53 2.94 -3.60 -8.77
CA SER A 53 2.58 -4.31 -7.55
C SER A 53 3.76 -4.38 -6.59
N ILE A 54 3.49 -4.31 -5.29
CA ILE A 54 4.48 -4.39 -4.22
C ILE A 54 3.96 -5.28 -3.10
N GLU A 55 4.87 -5.97 -2.44
CA GLU A 55 4.59 -6.67 -1.19
C GLU A 55 5.09 -5.81 -0.03
N LEU A 56 4.16 -5.41 0.83
CA LEU A 56 4.45 -4.75 2.09
C LEU A 56 4.68 -5.85 3.13
N THR A 57 5.84 -5.87 3.76
CA THR A 57 6.15 -6.76 4.90
C THR A 57 6.17 -5.96 6.20
N ASP A 58 6.34 -6.66 7.32
CA ASP A 58 6.52 -6.01 8.64
C ASP A 58 5.33 -5.13 9.07
N LEU A 59 4.12 -5.49 8.62
CA LEU A 59 2.89 -4.86 9.07
C LEU A 59 2.47 -5.44 10.42
N ILE A 60 1.87 -4.62 11.25
CA ILE A 60 1.37 -5.03 12.55
C ILE A 60 -0.01 -5.67 12.36
N TYR A 61 -0.22 -6.84 12.97
CA TYR A 61 -1.49 -7.56 12.92
C TYR A 61 -2.65 -6.71 13.48
N LYS A 62 -3.81 -6.79 12.83
CA LYS A 62 -5.03 -6.03 13.15
C LYS A 62 -4.89 -4.50 13.09
N LYS A 63 -3.86 -3.97 12.44
CA LYS A 63 -3.71 -2.53 12.22
C LYS A 63 -4.24 -2.06 10.88
N THR A 64 -4.82 -0.86 10.85
CA THR A 64 -5.32 -0.26 9.61
C THR A 64 -4.26 0.59 8.93
N TYR A 65 -3.85 0.20 7.74
CA TYR A 65 -2.86 0.92 6.94
C TYR A 65 -3.52 1.70 5.80
N SER A 66 -2.99 2.90 5.57
CA SER A 66 -3.31 3.74 4.41
C SER A 66 -2.13 3.75 3.46
N VAL A 67 -2.30 3.15 2.28
CA VAL A 67 -1.29 3.15 1.21
C VAL A 67 -1.61 4.26 0.21
N ARG A 68 -0.58 5.02 -0.14
CA ARG A 68 -0.60 6.06 -1.15
C ARG A 68 0.46 5.73 -2.20
N ILE A 69 0.06 5.79 -3.45
CA ILE A 69 0.91 5.56 -4.60
C ILE A 69 0.93 6.83 -5.42
N THR A 70 2.12 7.34 -5.72
CA THR A 70 2.33 8.58 -6.44
C THR A 70 3.24 8.35 -7.63
N GLU A 71 2.79 8.72 -8.82
CA GLU A 71 3.65 8.71 -10.01
C GLU A 71 4.84 9.68 -9.87
N LYS A 72 6.05 9.16 -10.00
CA LYS A 72 7.31 9.91 -10.09
C LYS A 72 7.62 10.18 -11.56
N THR A 73 6.99 11.20 -12.12
CA THR A 73 7.25 11.62 -13.51
C THR A 73 8.58 12.39 -13.61
N LYS A 74 9.45 11.98 -14.55
CA LYS A 74 10.64 12.74 -14.98
C LYS A 74 10.23 13.87 -15.93
N GLY A 75 9.52 14.90 -15.45
CA GLY A 75 9.18 16.05 -16.28
C GLY A 75 7.99 16.87 -15.78
N LYS A 76 8.11 18.20 -15.86
CA LYS A 76 7.07 19.17 -15.49
C LYS A 76 5.85 19.05 -16.42
N LYS A 77 4.64 19.28 -15.86
CA LYS A 77 3.33 19.52 -16.52
C LYS A 77 2.45 18.32 -16.89
N GLY A 78 2.26 17.35 -15.99
CA GLY A 78 1.11 16.42 -16.06
C GLY A 78 0.46 16.24 -14.68
N PRO A 79 -0.85 15.97 -14.58
CA PRO A 79 -1.46 15.62 -13.30
C PRO A 79 -0.83 14.31 -12.82
N LYS A 80 -0.12 14.37 -11.68
CA LYS A 80 0.45 13.18 -11.04
C LYS A 80 -0.71 12.22 -10.74
N ARG A 81 -0.74 11.00 -11.30
CA ARG A 81 -1.71 10.03 -10.79
C ARG A 81 -1.28 9.68 -9.38
N THR A 82 -2.20 9.95 -8.48
CA THR A 82 -2.12 9.46 -7.13
C THR A 82 -3.26 8.48 -6.93
N GLY A 83 -2.96 7.40 -6.25
CA GLY A 83 -3.97 6.44 -5.81
C GLY A 83 -3.80 6.19 -4.33
N LYS A 84 -4.92 6.10 -3.62
CA LYS A 84 -4.93 5.78 -2.20
C LYS A 84 -5.82 4.58 -2.00
N THR A 85 -5.41 3.67 -1.12
CA THR A 85 -6.23 2.58 -0.64
C THR A 85 -5.99 2.38 0.84
N MET A 86 -6.96 1.80 1.52
CA MET A 86 -6.89 1.48 2.95
C MET A 86 -7.20 0.01 3.12
N PHE A 87 -6.49 -0.66 4.01
CA PHE A 87 -6.70 -2.06 4.31
C PHE A 87 -6.35 -2.35 5.77
N VAL A 88 -6.99 -3.36 6.32
CA VAL A 88 -6.63 -3.90 7.63
C VAL A 88 -5.60 -5.00 7.41
N ALA A 89 -4.48 -4.93 8.13
CA ALA A 89 -3.46 -5.97 8.17
C ALA A 89 -3.96 -7.16 9.00
N ASP A 90 -5.05 -7.76 8.54
CA ASP A 90 -5.65 -8.94 9.12
C ASP A 90 -5.84 -9.98 8.01
N PRO A 91 -5.05 -11.07 8.00
CA PRO A 91 -5.15 -12.14 6.99
C PRO A 91 -6.47 -12.93 7.09
N GLU A 92 -7.14 -12.87 8.23
CA GLU A 92 -8.43 -13.53 8.45
C GLU A 92 -9.61 -12.68 7.97
N CYS A 93 -9.39 -11.39 7.72
CA CYS A 93 -10.42 -10.47 7.27
C CYS A 93 -10.77 -10.72 5.79
N LYS A 94 -11.63 -11.71 5.58
CA LYS A 94 -12.16 -12.12 4.27
C LYS A 94 -13.10 -11.08 3.62
N LYS A 95 -13.45 -9.99 4.31
CA LYS A 95 -14.39 -8.95 3.83
C LYS A 95 -13.69 -7.63 3.52
N VAL A 96 -12.94 -7.58 2.42
CA VAL A 96 -12.38 -6.35 1.82
C VAL A 96 -13.48 -5.48 1.16
N LYS A 97 -14.69 -5.42 1.72
CA LYS A 97 -15.81 -4.67 1.13
C LYS A 97 -16.44 -3.62 2.04
N ARG A 98 -16.08 -3.50 3.32
CA ARG A 98 -16.76 -2.53 4.19
C ARG A 98 -16.09 -2.11 5.50
N ASN A 99 -14.76 -2.20 5.66
CA ASN A 99 -14.11 -1.75 6.91
C ASN A 99 -14.68 -2.37 8.20
N GLU A 100 -15.41 -3.48 8.11
CA GLU A 100 -15.93 -4.24 9.24
C GLU A 100 -15.10 -5.53 9.32
N CYS A 101 -13.87 -5.36 9.79
CA CYS A 101 -13.24 -6.27 10.73
C CYS A 101 -13.35 -5.54 12.10
#